data_AF-A0A7J7YJJ4-F1
#
_entry.id   AF-A0A7J7YJJ4-F1
#
_cell.length_a   1.000
_cell.length_b   1.000
_cell.length_c   1.000
_cell.angle_alpha   90.00
_cell.angle_beta   90.00
_cell.angle_gamma   90.00
#
_symmetry.space_group_name_H-M   'P 1'
#
loop_
_entity.id
_entity.type
_entity.pdbx_description
1 polymer ?
#
loop_
_entity_poly.entity_id
_entity_poly.type
_entity_poly.pdbx_seq_one_letter_code
_entity_poly.pdbx_strand_id
1 'polypeptide(L)'
;MLLAVLLVLLPLQDPRSAQGHPLYMRLPPSTLQALSAQGTKALQAAQKSAQWAVNLVAMEIQHRLRECRGPWHLRPQAPFLQDPAEPGPCGERLPSTVNVTQAQGRIMGGSAAPPGAWPWLVRLQLSGQPLCGGVLVEASWVLTAAHCFAGAPNALLWTVKLAEGPSGEQAEEVPFDPRTFHSDLALVQLWTPVSPAGAARPVCLPQGPQEPPAGTTCAIAGWGAFFEDGPAAEAVREAHVPLLRADTCRRALGPGLRPSTMLCAGYLSGGIDSCQGDSGGPLTCSETGPRPREVL
;
A
#
# COMPACT_ATOMS: atom_id res chain seq x y z
N MET A 1 26.70 -49.36 5.93
CA MET A 1 27.49 -48.64 4.91
C MET A 1 26.63 -48.44 3.68
N LEU A 2 26.76 -47.27 3.08
CA LEU A 2 26.05 -46.73 1.91
C LEU A 2 25.78 -47.72 0.77
N LEU A 3 24.61 -47.57 0.12
CA LEU A 3 24.37 -47.66 -1.34
C LEU A 3 22.89 -47.24 -1.56
N ALA A 4 22.59 -46.03 -2.05
CA ALA A 4 22.64 -45.52 -3.44
C ALA A 4 21.55 -46.12 -4.36
N VAL A 5 21.16 -45.34 -5.38
CA VAL A 5 20.32 -45.64 -6.58
C VAL A 5 18.88 -45.09 -6.49
N LEU A 6 18.25 -44.44 -7.48
CA LEU A 6 18.55 -43.71 -8.72
C LEU A 6 17.17 -43.45 -9.39
N LEU A 7 17.04 -42.39 -10.20
CA LEU A 7 16.10 -42.20 -11.35
C LEU A 7 14.58 -42.11 -11.07
N VAL A 8 13.98 -40.94 -11.28
CA VAL A 8 13.37 -40.44 -12.55
C VAL A 8 12.17 -41.27 -13.01
N LEU A 9 10.97 -40.70 -12.85
CA LEU A 9 9.86 -40.82 -13.80
C LEU A 9 9.08 -39.48 -13.85
N LEU A 10 9.30 -38.73 -14.93
CA LEU A 10 8.34 -37.79 -15.54
C LEU A 10 7.20 -38.60 -16.21
N PRO A 11 6.17 -38.00 -16.85
CA PRO A 11 5.35 -36.83 -16.55
C PRO A 11 3.85 -37.21 -16.49
N LEU A 12 2.95 -36.29 -16.12
CA LEU A 12 1.76 -35.91 -16.90
C LEU A 12 0.83 -34.98 -16.09
N GLN A 13 0.39 -33.95 -16.80
CA GLN A 13 -0.66 -32.96 -16.46
C GLN A 13 -1.99 -33.69 -16.16
N ASP A 14 -2.96 -33.13 -15.43
CA ASP A 14 -3.65 -31.86 -15.67
C ASP A 14 -4.61 -31.55 -14.48
N PRO A 15 -5.53 -30.57 -14.54
CA PRO A 15 -5.58 -29.42 -13.64
C PRO A 15 -6.83 -29.48 -12.73
N ARG A 16 -7.12 -28.41 -12.01
CA ARG A 16 -8.33 -28.20 -11.16
C ARG A 16 -8.17 -28.72 -9.73
N SER A 17 -7.67 -27.82 -8.88
CA SER A 17 -8.10 -27.57 -7.49
C SER A 17 -6.90 -27.23 -6.60
N ALA A 18 -6.38 -26.01 -6.76
CA ALA A 18 -5.46 -25.44 -5.78
C ALA A 18 -5.70 -23.94 -5.65
N GLN A 19 -6.93 -23.55 -5.29
CA GLN A 19 -7.12 -22.32 -4.52
C GLN A 19 -6.86 -22.68 -3.05
N GLY A 20 -5.58 -22.74 -2.69
CA GLY A 20 -5.17 -22.66 -1.30
C GLY A 20 -5.37 -21.22 -0.81
N HIS A 21 -5.99 -21.05 0.36
CA HIS A 21 -6.18 -19.74 0.99
C HIS A 21 -4.84 -18.99 1.14
N PRO A 22 -4.71 -17.74 0.63
CA PRO A 22 -3.44 -17.02 0.57
C PRO A 22 -3.18 -16.21 1.85
N LEU A 23 -3.26 -16.84 3.03
CA LEU A 23 -3.20 -16.10 4.30
C LEU A 23 -1.82 -15.56 4.69
N TYR A 24 -0.78 -15.78 3.88
CA TYR A 24 0.59 -15.58 4.33
C TYR A 24 1.52 -15.08 3.20
N MET A 25 1.23 -13.92 2.60
CA MET A 25 2.20 -13.27 1.71
C MET A 25 3.09 -12.30 2.49
N ARG A 26 4.36 -12.68 2.65
CA ARG A 26 5.41 -11.77 3.12
C ARG A 26 5.59 -10.63 2.10
N LEU A 27 5.93 -9.44 2.59
CA LEU A 27 6.40 -8.37 1.70
C LEU A 27 7.71 -8.81 1.02
N PRO A 28 7.90 -8.51 -0.28
CA PRO A 28 9.18 -8.75 -0.94
C PRO A 28 10.34 -8.04 -0.22
N PRO A 29 11.57 -8.60 -0.26
CA PRO A 29 12.73 -7.99 0.39
C PRO A 29 13.00 -6.54 -0.05
N SER A 30 12.77 -6.23 -1.33
CA SER A 30 12.89 -4.87 -1.88
C SER A 30 11.90 -3.89 -1.26
N THR A 31 10.64 -4.30 -1.11
CA THR A 31 9.60 -3.53 -0.43
C THR A 31 9.91 -3.33 1.05
N LEU A 32 10.37 -4.37 1.76
CA LEU A 32 10.84 -4.25 3.13
C LEU A 32 12.03 -3.32 3.27
N GLN A 33 12.98 -3.36 2.32
CA GLN A 33 14.14 -2.48 2.32
C GLN A 33 13.72 -1.01 2.14
N ALA A 34 12.83 -0.70 1.20
CA ALA A 34 12.30 0.65 1.00
C ALA A 34 11.59 1.17 2.26
N LEU A 35 10.73 0.34 2.88
CA LEU A 35 10.04 0.69 4.12
C LEU A 35 10.99 0.85 5.31
N SER A 36 12.05 0.03 5.38
CA SER A 36 13.06 0.09 6.44
C SER A 36 13.88 1.37 6.42
N ALA A 37 14.18 1.88 5.22
CA ALA A 37 14.94 3.11 5.04
C ALA A 37 14.14 4.36 5.45
N GLN A 38 12.80 4.27 5.38
CA GLN A 38 11.86 5.36 5.63
C GLN A 38 11.26 5.33 7.06
N GLY A 39 11.32 4.20 7.78
CA GLY A 39 10.88 4.13 9.17
C GLY A 39 11.03 2.76 9.83
N THR A 40 11.73 2.70 10.96
CA THR A 40 11.94 1.46 11.74
C THR A 40 10.63 0.81 12.22
N LYS A 41 9.55 1.58 12.40
CA LYS A 41 8.28 1.07 12.95
C LYS A 41 7.40 0.33 11.93
N ALA A 42 7.38 0.78 10.67
CA ALA A 42 6.69 0.09 9.59
C ALA A 42 7.34 -1.26 9.29
N LEU A 43 8.68 -1.29 9.30
CA LEU A 43 9.44 -2.53 9.26
C LEU A 43 9.12 -3.42 10.47
N GLN A 44 9.08 -2.86 11.69
CA GLN A 44 8.74 -3.64 12.88
C GLN A 44 7.33 -4.23 12.82
N ALA A 45 6.34 -3.52 12.26
CA ALA A 45 5.01 -4.07 12.08
C ALA A 45 4.97 -5.13 10.99
N ALA A 46 5.62 -4.90 9.84
CA ALA A 46 5.78 -5.93 8.82
C ALA A 46 6.47 -7.19 9.38
N GLN A 47 7.47 -7.03 10.24
CA GLN A 47 8.15 -8.11 10.94
C GLN A 47 7.25 -8.80 11.98
N LYS A 48 6.43 -8.06 12.73
CA LYS A 48 5.46 -8.63 13.68
C LYS A 48 4.38 -9.44 12.96
N SER A 49 3.83 -8.91 11.87
CA SER A 49 2.86 -9.61 11.04
C SER A 49 3.47 -10.89 10.44
N ALA A 50 4.70 -10.80 9.92
CA ALA A 50 5.45 -11.97 9.46
C ALA A 50 5.72 -13.00 10.58
N GLN A 51 6.03 -12.55 11.81
CA GLN A 51 6.26 -13.43 12.96
C GLN A 51 4.95 -14.09 13.42
N TRP A 52 3.85 -13.35 13.44
CA TRP A 52 2.53 -13.87 13.80
C TRP A 52 2.05 -14.90 12.78
N ALA A 53 2.20 -14.64 11.48
CA ALA A 53 1.95 -15.58 10.40
C ALA A 53 2.74 -16.88 10.57
N VAL A 54 4.03 -16.79 10.88
CA VAL A 54 4.88 -17.97 11.16
C VAL A 54 4.36 -18.74 12.37
N ASN A 55 3.99 -18.04 13.45
CA ASN A 55 3.47 -18.68 14.66
C ASN A 55 2.14 -19.40 14.39
N LEU A 56 1.25 -18.83 13.58
CA LEU A 56 0.00 -19.48 13.19
C LEU A 56 0.21 -20.72 12.35
N VAL A 57 1.08 -20.66 11.34
CA VAL A 57 1.44 -21.82 10.53
C VAL A 57 2.07 -22.90 11.42
N ALA A 58 2.94 -22.52 12.36
CA ALA A 58 3.52 -23.44 13.33
C ALA A 58 2.45 -24.08 14.23
N MET A 59 1.44 -23.32 14.68
CA MET A 59 0.32 -23.84 15.46
C MET A 59 -0.55 -24.81 14.66
N GLU A 60 -0.86 -24.50 13.40
CA GLU A 60 -1.59 -25.39 12.50
C GLU A 60 -0.79 -26.68 12.24
N ILE A 61 0.51 -26.59 11.97
CA ILE A 61 1.40 -27.75 11.84
C ILE A 61 1.39 -28.58 13.13
N GLN A 62 1.50 -27.96 14.31
CA GLN A 62 1.45 -28.66 15.59
C GLN A 62 0.10 -29.32 15.86
N HIS A 63 -1.00 -28.69 15.43
CA HIS A 63 -2.34 -29.27 15.49
C HIS A 63 -2.44 -30.52 14.60
N ARG A 64 -2.01 -30.41 13.34
CA ARG A 64 -1.95 -31.51 12.36
C ARG A 64 -1.05 -32.66 12.81
N LEU A 65 0.11 -32.36 13.42
CA LEU A 65 1.03 -33.37 13.96
C LEU A 65 0.42 -34.13 15.14
N ARG A 66 -0.44 -33.48 15.95
CA ARG A 66 -1.19 -34.14 17.03
C ARG A 66 -2.28 -35.06 16.48
N GLU A 67 -2.92 -34.70 15.37
CA GLU A 67 -3.88 -35.55 14.64
C GLU A 67 -3.20 -36.77 13.96
N CYS A 68 -1.91 -36.70 13.64
CA CYS A 68 -1.15 -37.79 13.00
C CYS A 68 -0.70 -38.92 13.95
N ARG A 69 -1.22 -39.01 15.19
CA ARG A 69 -0.90 -40.10 16.14
C ARG A 69 -1.67 -41.42 15.90
N GLY A 70 -2.34 -41.57 14.74
CA GLY A 70 -2.98 -42.81 14.29
C GLY A 70 -2.16 -43.58 13.22
N PRO A 71 -2.58 -44.80 12.82
CA PRO A 71 -1.84 -45.64 11.87
C PRO A 71 -1.62 -44.95 10.53
N TRP A 72 -0.43 -45.16 9.95
CA TRP A 72 0.13 -44.45 8.81
C TRP A 72 -0.79 -44.37 7.58
N HIS A 73 -1.21 -43.15 7.24
CA HIS A 73 -1.59 -42.75 5.89
C HIS A 73 -0.62 -41.65 5.42
N LEU A 74 0.05 -41.89 4.29
CA LEU A 74 0.92 -40.91 3.63
C LEU A 74 0.11 -39.66 3.30
N ARG A 75 0.39 -38.54 3.99
CA ARG A 75 -0.20 -37.23 3.73
C ARG A 75 0.63 -36.43 2.72
N PRO A 76 -0.02 -35.65 1.84
CA PRO A 76 0.65 -34.79 0.87
C PRO A 76 1.52 -33.74 1.56
N GLN A 77 2.66 -33.41 0.94
CA GLN A 77 3.50 -32.29 1.39
C GLN A 77 2.74 -30.98 1.13
N ALA A 78 2.57 -30.16 2.17
CA ALA A 78 2.16 -28.78 2.00
C ALA A 78 3.24 -28.06 1.17
N PRO A 79 2.86 -27.24 0.17
CA PRO A 79 3.83 -26.47 -0.57
C PRO A 79 4.64 -25.61 0.41
N PHE A 80 5.96 -25.61 0.23
CA PHE A 80 6.85 -24.69 0.93
C PHE A 80 6.31 -23.26 0.76
N LEU A 81 6.43 -22.44 1.81
CA LEU A 81 6.31 -20.98 1.71
C LEU A 81 7.31 -20.54 0.64
N GLN A 82 6.84 -20.38 -0.60
CA GLN A 82 7.65 -19.81 -1.67
C GLN A 82 7.80 -18.34 -1.34
N ASP A 83 9.03 -17.83 -1.46
CA ASP A 83 9.23 -16.39 -1.46
C ASP A 83 8.31 -15.77 -2.52
N PRO A 84 7.65 -14.63 -2.24
CA PRO A 84 6.83 -13.96 -3.23
C PRO A 84 7.65 -13.79 -4.50
N ALA A 85 7.05 -14.07 -5.66
CA ALA A 85 7.66 -13.72 -6.94
C ALA A 85 8.05 -12.23 -6.92
N GLU A 86 9.13 -11.87 -7.63
CA GLU A 86 9.56 -10.49 -7.82
C GLU A 86 8.35 -9.56 -8.05
N PRO A 87 8.33 -8.34 -7.46
CA PRO A 87 7.18 -7.45 -7.57
C PRO A 87 6.75 -7.31 -9.03
N GLY A 88 5.46 -7.52 -9.29
CA GLY A 88 4.88 -7.26 -10.60
C GLY A 88 5.10 -5.81 -11.05
N PRO A 89 4.74 -5.45 -12.30
CA PRO A 89 4.82 -4.07 -12.74
C PRO A 89 4.05 -3.13 -11.77
N CYS A 90 4.71 -2.05 -11.34
CA CYS A 90 4.21 -1.05 -10.42
C CYS A 90 4.18 0.34 -11.07
N GLY A 91 3.40 1.27 -10.49
CA GLY A 91 3.43 2.68 -10.87
C GLY A 91 2.87 2.98 -12.26
N GLU A 92 2.19 2.02 -12.89
CA GLU A 92 1.61 2.19 -14.22
C GLU A 92 0.22 2.82 -14.12
N ARG A 93 0.08 4.07 -14.59
CA ARG A 93 -1.24 4.69 -14.78
C ARG A 93 -1.95 4.05 -15.97
N LEU A 94 -3.26 3.86 -15.86
CA LEU A 94 -4.07 3.46 -17.01
C LEU A 94 -4.09 4.61 -18.04
N PRO A 95 -3.78 4.35 -19.32
CA PRO A 95 -3.84 5.36 -20.36
C PRO A 95 -5.25 5.93 -20.45
N SER A 96 -5.38 7.24 -20.26
CA SER A 96 -6.66 7.93 -20.47
C SER A 96 -7.00 7.87 -21.96
N THR A 97 -8.08 7.18 -22.32
CA THR A 97 -8.62 7.19 -23.70
C THR A 97 -9.41 8.46 -24.02
N VAL A 98 -9.40 9.44 -23.12
CA VAL A 98 -10.19 10.67 -23.24
C VAL A 98 -9.25 11.84 -23.45
N ASN A 99 -9.32 12.47 -24.62
CA ASN A 99 -8.75 13.80 -24.87
C ASN A 99 -9.51 14.82 -24.02
N VAL A 100 -9.12 14.97 -22.75
CA VAL A 100 -9.71 15.98 -21.86
C VAL A 100 -9.01 17.30 -22.13
N THR A 101 -9.72 18.20 -22.82
CA THR A 101 -9.42 19.64 -22.77
C THR A 101 -9.47 20.08 -21.31
N GLN A 102 -8.31 20.47 -20.81
CA GLN A 102 -8.04 20.98 -19.47
C GLN A 102 -9.01 22.11 -19.08
N ALA A 103 -9.80 21.92 -18.01
CA ALA A 103 -10.15 22.94 -17.01
C ALA A 103 -11.06 22.43 -15.87
N GLN A 104 -10.63 22.73 -14.64
CA GLN A 104 -11.38 22.95 -13.38
C GLN A 104 -11.85 21.77 -12.52
N GLY A 105 -11.11 21.54 -11.44
CA GLY A 105 -11.44 22.10 -10.12
C GLY A 105 -12.03 21.12 -9.10
N ARG A 106 -11.30 20.69 -8.04
CA ARG A 106 -11.93 20.10 -6.83
C ARG A 106 -11.19 19.05 -5.93
N ILE A 107 -9.90 18.74 -6.03
CA ILE A 107 -9.08 18.85 -4.77
C ILE A 107 -8.96 20.38 -4.56
N MET A 108 -8.54 20.98 -3.43
CA MET A 108 -8.40 22.46 -3.44
C MET A 108 -7.56 22.82 -4.68
N GLY A 109 -8.15 23.56 -5.62
CA GLY A 109 -7.63 23.83 -6.98
C GLY A 109 -7.29 22.65 -7.94
N GLY A 110 -7.52 21.37 -7.63
CA GLY A 110 -7.24 20.18 -8.49
C GLY A 110 -8.27 19.91 -9.60
N SER A 111 -8.30 18.77 -10.28
CA SER A 111 -9.30 18.36 -11.30
C SER A 111 -9.91 16.97 -11.01
N ALA A 112 -10.99 16.60 -11.70
CA ALA A 112 -11.54 15.26 -11.59
C ALA A 112 -10.60 14.30 -12.33
N ALA A 113 -10.20 13.21 -11.69
CA ALA A 113 -9.36 12.23 -12.33
C ALA A 113 -10.22 11.32 -13.23
N PRO A 114 -9.72 10.90 -14.40
CA PRO A 114 -10.40 9.87 -15.18
C PRO A 114 -10.59 8.60 -14.35
N PRO A 115 -11.72 7.88 -14.50
CA PRO A 115 -11.88 6.55 -13.93
C PRO A 115 -10.69 5.66 -14.35
N GLY A 116 -10.15 4.88 -13.43
CA GLY A 116 -8.97 4.05 -13.70
C GLY A 116 -7.62 4.75 -13.51
N ALA A 117 -7.55 6.08 -13.48
CA ALA A 117 -6.27 6.79 -13.60
C ALA A 117 -5.31 6.59 -12.41
N TRP A 118 -5.83 6.11 -11.28
CA TRP A 118 -5.12 5.88 -10.01
C TRP A 118 -5.38 4.47 -9.47
N PRO A 119 -4.83 3.42 -10.12
CA PRO A 119 -5.18 2.03 -9.84
C PRO A 119 -4.68 1.52 -8.48
N TRP A 120 -3.76 2.23 -7.83
CA TRP A 120 -3.30 1.94 -6.46
C TRP A 120 -4.11 2.66 -5.40
N LEU A 121 -4.97 3.63 -5.74
CA LEU A 121 -5.62 4.47 -4.75
C LEU A 121 -6.64 3.67 -3.92
N VAL A 122 -6.60 3.87 -2.60
CA VAL A 122 -7.44 3.17 -1.63
C VAL A 122 -8.20 4.16 -0.78
N ARG A 123 -9.45 3.84 -0.48
CA ARG A 123 -10.31 4.54 0.48
C ARG A 123 -10.47 3.69 1.74
N LEU A 124 -10.06 4.23 2.87
CA LEU A 124 -10.28 3.63 4.18
C LEU A 124 -11.57 4.17 4.78
N GLN A 125 -12.41 3.26 5.25
CA GLN A 125 -13.68 3.59 5.89
C GLN A 125 -13.72 3.04 7.30
N LEU A 126 -14.16 3.85 8.26
CA LEU A 126 -14.45 3.45 9.62
C LEU A 126 -15.96 3.39 9.80
N SER A 127 -16.50 2.22 10.15
CA SER A 127 -17.94 1.98 10.31
C SER A 127 -18.76 2.44 9.10
N GLY A 128 -18.22 2.22 7.89
CA GLY A 128 -18.83 2.60 6.62
C GLY A 128 -18.66 4.07 6.21
N GLN A 129 -18.12 4.93 7.08
CA GLN A 129 -17.84 6.33 6.76
C GLN A 129 -16.41 6.51 6.25
N PRO A 130 -16.19 7.24 5.14
CA PRO A 130 -14.85 7.50 4.64
C PRO A 130 -14.06 8.33 5.67
N LEU A 131 -12.83 7.92 5.96
CA LEU A 131 -11.96 8.61 6.91
C LEU A 131 -10.64 9.05 6.27
N CYS A 132 -9.98 8.14 5.54
CA CYS A 132 -8.64 8.36 5.02
C CYS A 132 -8.45 7.74 3.62
N GLY A 133 -7.39 8.15 2.95
CA GLY A 133 -6.82 7.50 1.78
C GLY A 133 -5.80 6.41 2.14
N GLY A 134 -5.29 5.75 1.12
CA GLY A 134 -4.23 4.76 1.18
C GLY A 134 -3.72 4.45 -0.23
N VAL A 135 -2.64 3.68 -0.31
CA VAL A 135 -2.05 3.24 -1.59
C VAL A 135 -1.68 1.78 -1.54
N LEU A 136 -2.09 1.03 -2.55
CA LEU A 136 -1.66 -0.36 -2.74
C LEU A 136 -0.18 -0.37 -3.12
N VAL A 137 0.66 -1.02 -2.31
CA VAL A 137 2.11 -1.17 -2.56
C VAL A 137 2.48 -2.59 -2.98
N GLU A 138 1.64 -3.56 -2.63
CA GLU A 138 1.73 -4.96 -3.09
C GLU A 138 0.33 -5.58 -3.18
N ALA A 139 0.22 -6.78 -3.75
CA ALA A 139 -1.06 -7.46 -3.98
C ALA A 139 -1.97 -7.51 -2.72
N SER A 140 -1.38 -7.62 -1.53
CA SER A 140 -2.11 -7.68 -0.25
C SER A 140 -1.76 -6.55 0.71
N TRP A 141 -1.04 -5.52 0.30
CA TRP A 141 -0.52 -4.52 1.23
C TRP A 141 -0.86 -3.11 0.79
N VAL A 142 -1.49 -2.37 1.71
CA VAL A 142 -1.84 -0.96 1.57
C VAL A 142 -1.00 -0.15 2.54
N LEU A 143 -0.36 0.89 2.05
CA LEU A 143 0.30 1.91 2.84
C LEU A 143 -0.67 3.06 3.09
N THR A 144 -0.65 3.64 4.28
CA THR A 144 -1.50 4.77 4.67
C THR A 144 -0.87 5.54 5.83
N ALA A 145 -1.53 6.59 6.31
CA ALA A 145 -1.11 7.31 7.50
C ALA A 145 -1.56 6.58 8.77
N ALA A 146 -0.71 6.58 9.79
CA ALA A 146 -0.98 5.89 11.03
C ALA A 146 -1.98 6.63 11.92
N HIS A 147 -2.03 7.97 11.84
CA HIS A 147 -3.02 8.78 12.55
C HIS A 147 -4.46 8.44 12.15
N CYS A 148 -4.68 7.84 10.97
CA CYS A 148 -6.00 7.38 10.55
C CYS A 148 -6.61 6.39 11.54
N PHE A 149 -5.79 5.58 12.20
CA PHE A 149 -6.25 4.58 13.17
C PHE A 149 -6.29 5.10 14.61
N ALA A 150 -5.84 6.34 14.86
CA ALA A 150 -5.80 6.91 16.19
C ALA A 150 -7.20 6.99 16.81
N GLY A 151 -7.39 6.31 17.94
CA GLY A 151 -8.69 6.26 18.64
C GLY A 151 -9.68 5.23 18.10
N ALA A 152 -9.33 4.48 17.05
CA ALA A 152 -10.16 3.43 16.46
C ALA A 152 -9.36 2.13 16.18
N PRO A 153 -8.79 1.48 17.20
CA PRO A 153 -7.88 0.33 17.03
C PRO A 153 -8.59 -0.97 16.61
N ASN A 154 -9.92 -1.00 16.62
CA ASN A 154 -10.66 -2.21 16.27
C ASN A 154 -10.68 -2.40 14.76
N ALA A 155 -9.80 -3.27 14.26
CA ALA A 155 -9.68 -3.67 12.86
C ALA A 155 -10.99 -4.09 12.19
N LEU A 156 -11.96 -4.64 12.95
CA LEU A 156 -13.25 -5.09 12.41
C LEU A 156 -14.17 -3.95 11.98
N LEU A 157 -13.91 -2.73 12.44
CA LEU A 157 -14.66 -1.55 12.03
C LEU A 157 -14.14 -0.94 10.71
N TRP A 158 -13.01 -1.43 10.22
CA TRP A 158 -12.34 -0.88 9.06
C TRP A 158 -12.68 -1.65 7.79
N THR A 159 -13.04 -0.91 6.75
CA THR A 159 -13.23 -1.43 5.39
C THR A 159 -12.25 -0.74 4.45
N VAL A 160 -11.64 -1.53 3.58
CA VAL A 160 -10.69 -1.07 2.58
C VAL A 160 -11.35 -1.14 1.20
N LYS A 161 -11.49 -0.03 0.50
CA LYS A 161 -12.05 0.00 -0.86
C LYS A 161 -11.03 0.53 -1.84
N LEU A 162 -10.65 -0.27 -2.83
CA LEU A 162 -9.81 0.22 -3.92
C LEU A 162 -10.65 1.13 -4.84
N ALA A 163 -10.01 2.16 -5.43
CA ALA A 163 -10.63 3.01 -6.45
C ALA A 163 -11.16 2.17 -7.62
N GLU A 164 -10.41 1.13 -7.96
CA GLU A 164 -10.64 0.24 -9.08
C GLU A 164 -10.48 -1.23 -8.62
N GLY A 165 -11.58 -1.88 -8.25
CA GLY A 165 -11.53 -3.30 -7.85
C GLY A 165 -12.52 -3.71 -6.76
N PRO A 166 -12.39 -4.92 -6.22
CA PRO A 166 -13.26 -5.43 -5.15
C PRO A 166 -13.03 -4.68 -3.83
N SER A 167 -14.05 -4.67 -2.97
CA SER A 167 -13.92 -4.21 -1.57
C SER A 167 -13.21 -5.28 -0.73
N GLY A 168 -12.29 -4.87 0.13
CA GLY A 168 -11.56 -5.72 1.07
C GLY A 168 -11.99 -5.45 2.52
N GLU A 169 -12.03 -6.50 3.31
CA GLU A 169 -12.40 -6.46 4.72
C GLU A 169 -11.13 -6.74 5.55
N GLN A 170 -10.86 -5.83 6.48
CA GLN A 170 -9.86 -5.92 7.55
C GLN A 170 -8.47 -5.31 7.30
N ALA A 171 -7.97 -4.65 8.35
CA ALA A 171 -6.71 -3.92 8.42
C ALA A 171 -5.90 -4.31 9.67
N GLU A 172 -4.58 -4.44 9.54
CA GLU A 172 -3.67 -4.61 10.68
C GLU A 172 -3.06 -3.24 11.04
N GLU A 173 -2.87 -2.93 12.33
CA GLU A 173 -2.42 -1.61 12.80
C GLU A 173 -0.89 -1.57 13.05
N VAL A 174 -0.24 -0.47 12.67
CA VAL A 174 1.16 -0.18 13.00
C VAL A 174 1.23 0.90 14.08
N PRO A 175 2.03 0.75 15.15
CA PRO A 175 2.12 1.75 16.22
C PRO A 175 2.73 3.10 15.76
N PHE A 176 2.10 4.22 16.13
CA PHE A 176 2.49 5.59 15.77
C PHE A 176 2.50 6.56 16.97
N ASP A 177 3.22 7.70 16.86
CA ASP A 177 3.21 8.77 17.88
C ASP A 177 2.26 9.93 17.47
N PRO A 178 1.06 10.02 18.06
CA PRO A 178 0.05 11.01 17.69
C PRO A 178 0.38 12.46 18.06
N ARG A 179 1.43 12.70 18.86
CA ARG A 179 1.79 14.07 19.28
C ARG A 179 2.73 14.78 18.31
N THR A 180 3.54 14.01 17.59
CA THR A 180 4.64 14.55 16.80
C THR A 180 4.43 14.36 15.30
N PHE A 181 3.50 13.47 14.91
CA PHE A 181 3.33 12.99 13.54
C PHE A 181 4.61 12.33 12.97
N HIS A 182 5.56 11.97 13.82
CA HIS A 182 6.79 11.30 13.40
C HIS A 182 6.48 9.87 13.01
N SER A 183 6.91 9.51 11.79
CA SER A 183 6.64 8.20 11.20
C SER A 183 5.14 7.90 11.15
N ASP A 184 4.36 8.86 10.66
CA ASP A 184 2.93 8.75 10.41
C ASP A 184 2.63 7.83 9.21
N LEU A 185 3.02 6.58 9.35
CA LEU A 185 2.99 5.58 8.28
C LEU A 185 2.56 4.24 8.87
N ALA A 186 1.52 3.66 8.29
CA ALA A 186 0.95 2.37 8.65
C ALA A 186 0.79 1.47 7.42
N LEU A 187 0.84 0.17 7.67
CA LEU A 187 0.58 -0.89 6.71
C LEU A 187 -0.69 -1.61 7.07
N VAL A 188 -1.52 -1.84 6.07
CA VAL A 188 -2.81 -2.52 6.15
C VAL A 188 -2.72 -3.75 5.25
N GLN A 189 -2.88 -4.94 5.83
CA GLN A 189 -2.89 -6.19 5.06
C GLN A 189 -4.31 -6.55 4.63
N LEU A 190 -4.50 -6.79 3.33
CA LEU A 190 -5.75 -7.28 2.76
C LEU A 190 -5.87 -8.79 2.97
N TRP A 191 -7.06 -9.26 3.37
CA TRP A 191 -7.35 -10.70 3.49
C TRP A 191 -7.26 -11.43 2.14
N THR A 192 -7.80 -10.81 1.09
CA THR A 192 -7.77 -11.34 -0.28
C THR A 192 -6.82 -10.49 -1.12
N PRO A 193 -5.73 -11.07 -1.66
CA PRO A 193 -4.85 -10.37 -2.58
C PRO A 193 -5.62 -9.85 -3.79
N VAL A 194 -5.25 -8.67 -4.29
CA VAL A 194 -5.80 -8.18 -5.55
C VAL A 194 -5.37 -9.10 -6.70
N SER A 195 -6.29 -9.32 -7.64
CA SER A 195 -5.99 -10.13 -8.81
C SER A 195 -4.98 -9.41 -9.72
N PRO A 196 -3.88 -10.07 -10.15
CA PRO A 196 -2.95 -9.51 -11.13
C PRO A 196 -3.62 -9.15 -12.47
N ALA A 197 -4.74 -9.80 -12.80
CA ALA A 197 -5.54 -9.52 -13.99
C ALA A 197 -6.63 -8.45 -13.78
N GLY A 198 -6.79 -7.93 -12.55
CA GLY A 198 -7.79 -6.91 -12.21
C GLY A 198 -7.41 -5.51 -12.69
N ALA A 199 -8.15 -4.48 -12.25
CA ALA A 199 -7.83 -3.08 -12.54
C ALA A 199 -6.86 -2.46 -11.50
N ALA A 200 -6.86 -2.96 -10.26
CA ALA A 200 -5.93 -2.54 -9.22
C ALA A 200 -4.48 -2.91 -9.54
N ARG A 201 -3.56 -1.97 -9.34
CA ARG A 201 -2.11 -2.13 -9.54
C ARG A 201 -1.36 -1.43 -8.43
N PRO A 202 -0.23 -1.98 -7.94
CA PRO A 202 0.55 -1.32 -6.91
C PRO A 202 1.28 -0.09 -7.46
N VAL A 203 1.50 0.92 -6.61
CA VAL A 203 2.43 2.02 -6.87
C VAL A 203 3.87 1.57 -6.61
N CYS A 204 4.85 2.17 -7.29
CA CYS A 204 6.23 1.87 -6.99
C CYS A 204 6.68 2.56 -5.70
N LEU A 205 7.49 1.86 -4.91
CA LEU A 205 8.23 2.46 -3.80
C LEU A 205 9.58 3.01 -4.26
N PRO A 206 10.09 4.08 -3.62
CA PRO A 206 11.40 4.64 -3.96
C PRO A 206 12.51 3.61 -3.70
N GLN A 207 13.40 3.41 -4.68
CA GLN A 207 14.48 2.41 -4.59
C GLN A 207 15.69 2.88 -3.78
N GLY A 208 15.68 4.11 -3.28
CA GLY A 208 16.75 4.67 -2.47
C GLY A 208 16.31 5.88 -1.65
N PRO A 209 17.20 6.39 -0.79
CA PRO A 209 16.90 7.53 0.09
C PRO A 209 16.90 8.87 -0.66
N GLN A 210 17.19 8.88 -1.97
CA GLN A 210 17.31 10.11 -2.73
C GLN A 210 15.91 10.62 -3.12
N GLU A 211 15.50 11.69 -2.46
CA GLU A 211 14.28 12.42 -2.80
C GLU A 211 14.41 13.12 -4.17
N PRO A 212 13.30 13.26 -4.92
CA PRO A 212 13.30 14.09 -6.12
C PRO A 212 13.69 15.55 -5.77
N PRO A 213 14.38 16.27 -6.66
CA PRO A 213 14.79 17.65 -6.39
C PRO A 213 13.62 18.57 -6.05
N ALA A 214 13.85 19.56 -5.18
CA ALA A 214 12.85 20.58 -4.92
C ALA A 214 12.43 21.29 -6.23
N GLY A 215 11.13 21.54 -6.37
CA GLY A 215 10.50 22.02 -7.61
C GLY A 215 10.01 20.91 -8.54
N THR A 216 10.37 19.64 -8.29
CA THR A 216 9.76 18.50 -9.00
C THR A 216 8.25 18.54 -8.81
N THR A 217 7.51 18.51 -9.92
CA THR A 217 6.05 18.49 -9.89
C THR A 217 5.59 17.06 -9.66
N CYS A 218 4.92 16.83 -8.54
CA CYS A 218 4.34 15.56 -8.16
C CYS A 218 2.81 15.70 -8.16
N ALA A 219 2.11 14.59 -8.02
CA ALA A 219 0.66 14.53 -8.03
C ALA A 219 0.14 13.99 -6.70
N ILE A 220 -0.97 14.56 -6.25
CA ILE A 220 -1.78 14.06 -5.13
C ILE A 220 -3.12 13.60 -5.69
N ALA A 221 -3.71 12.57 -5.09
CA ALA A 221 -5.02 12.10 -5.49
C ALA A 221 -5.82 11.53 -4.31
N GLY A 222 -7.14 11.72 -4.34
CA GLY A 222 -8.00 11.29 -3.25
C GLY A 222 -9.48 11.61 -3.46
N TRP A 223 -10.25 11.42 -2.39
CA TRP A 223 -11.68 11.73 -2.30
C TRP A 223 -11.98 12.75 -1.19
N GLY A 224 -10.95 13.45 -0.73
CA GLY A 224 -11.08 14.42 0.33
C GLY A 224 -12.00 15.59 -0.02
N ALA A 225 -12.24 16.41 1.00
CA ALA A 225 -13.11 17.56 0.91
C ALA A 225 -12.59 18.61 -0.09
N PHE A 226 -13.53 19.37 -0.64
CA PHE A 226 -13.22 20.44 -1.60
C PHE A 226 -12.52 21.65 -0.98
N PHE A 227 -12.68 21.83 0.33
CA PHE A 227 -12.19 22.89 1.18
C PHE A 227 -12.45 22.46 2.64
N GLU A 228 -11.88 23.19 3.61
CA GLU A 228 -12.02 22.84 5.02
C GLU A 228 -13.50 22.78 5.46
N ASP A 229 -13.88 21.69 6.12
CA ASP A 229 -15.25 21.37 6.56
C ASP A 229 -16.27 21.27 5.39
N GLY A 230 -15.78 21.14 4.15
CA GLY A 230 -16.57 20.97 2.95
C GLY A 230 -16.98 19.51 2.69
N PRO A 231 -17.83 19.26 1.68
CA PRO A 231 -18.24 17.91 1.34
C PRO A 231 -17.09 17.15 0.66
N ALA A 232 -17.01 15.85 0.94
CA ALA A 232 -16.09 14.91 0.28
C ALA A 232 -16.44 14.72 -1.20
N ALA A 233 -15.45 14.39 -2.02
CA ALA A 233 -15.66 14.14 -3.44
C ALA A 233 -16.26 12.75 -3.69
N GLU A 234 -17.26 12.69 -4.58
CA GLU A 234 -17.86 11.40 -5.00
C GLU A 234 -16.90 10.60 -5.89
N ALA A 235 -16.21 11.29 -6.80
CA ALA A 235 -15.22 10.72 -7.74
C ALA A 235 -13.78 11.06 -7.31
N VAL A 236 -12.81 10.27 -7.80
CA VAL A 236 -11.39 10.54 -7.56
C VAL A 236 -11.01 11.89 -8.12
N ARG A 237 -10.19 12.61 -7.37
CA ARG A 237 -9.70 13.92 -7.76
C ARG A 237 -8.19 13.93 -7.67
N GLU A 238 -7.56 14.71 -8.53
CA GLU A 238 -6.10 14.81 -8.62
C GLU A 238 -5.67 16.27 -8.66
N ALA A 239 -4.47 16.56 -8.17
CA ALA A 239 -3.84 17.87 -8.29
C ALA A 239 -2.33 17.74 -8.41
N HIS A 240 -1.69 18.75 -8.99
CA HIS A 240 -0.23 18.80 -9.14
C HIS A 240 0.38 19.83 -8.20
N VAL A 241 1.36 19.38 -7.42
CA VAL A 241 2.03 20.16 -6.38
C VAL A 241 3.55 20.02 -6.51
N PRO A 242 4.32 21.11 -6.40
CA PRO A 242 5.78 21.04 -6.46
C PRO A 242 6.35 20.65 -5.10
N LEU A 243 7.41 19.86 -5.08
CA LEU A 243 8.19 19.62 -3.86
C LEU A 243 8.85 20.91 -3.37
N LEU A 244 8.77 21.14 -2.07
CA LEU A 244 9.38 22.30 -1.41
C LEU A 244 10.70 21.91 -0.74
N ARG A 245 11.64 22.87 -0.69
CA ARG A 245 12.88 22.69 0.08
C ARG A 245 12.56 22.57 1.57
N ALA A 246 13.24 21.66 2.26
CA ALA A 246 13.10 21.46 3.71
C ALA A 246 13.23 22.76 4.54
N ASP A 247 14.18 23.65 4.18
CA ASP A 247 14.33 24.93 4.87
C ASP A 247 13.16 25.89 4.62
N THR A 248 12.59 25.85 3.42
CA THR A 248 11.38 26.63 3.09
C THR A 248 10.21 26.13 3.91
N CYS A 249 10.02 24.81 4.00
CA CYS A 249 9.02 24.20 4.86
C CYS A 249 9.19 24.58 6.33
N ARG A 250 10.42 24.47 6.86
CA ARG A 250 10.71 24.75 8.27
C ARG A 250 10.43 26.21 8.63
N ARG A 251 10.68 27.15 7.70
CA ARG A 251 10.30 28.56 7.89
C ARG A 251 8.80 28.77 7.95
N ALA A 252 8.02 28.03 7.15
CA ALA A 252 6.57 28.15 7.10
C ALA A 252 5.86 27.43 8.26
N LEU A 253 6.29 26.20 8.59
CA LEU A 253 5.62 25.30 9.54
C LEU A 253 6.27 25.27 10.93
N GLY A 254 7.45 25.90 11.08
CA GLY A 254 8.18 25.96 12.34
C GLY A 254 9.03 24.71 12.65
N PRO A 255 9.54 24.61 13.89
CA PRO A 255 10.55 23.62 14.29
C PRO A 255 9.99 22.20 14.47
N GLY A 256 8.68 21.98 14.32
CA GLY A 256 8.06 20.65 14.39
C GLY A 256 8.46 19.74 13.22
N LEU A 257 8.69 20.33 12.05
CA LEU A 257 9.07 19.59 10.83
C LEU A 257 10.40 18.83 11.01
N ARG A 258 10.39 17.54 10.71
CA ARG A 258 11.59 16.69 10.66
C ARG A 258 11.88 16.24 9.22
N PRO A 259 12.84 16.87 8.52
CA PRO A 259 13.16 16.50 7.14
C PRO A 259 13.66 15.05 6.96
N SER A 260 14.04 14.37 8.04
CA SER A 260 14.42 12.95 7.98
C SER A 260 13.23 11.99 7.80
N THR A 261 12.00 12.44 8.04
CA THR A 261 10.78 11.62 8.01
C THR A 261 9.58 12.36 7.44
N MET A 262 9.77 13.58 6.94
CA MET A 262 8.72 14.45 6.43
C MET A 262 9.27 15.28 5.28
N LEU A 263 8.49 15.38 4.21
CA LEU A 263 8.70 16.32 3.11
C LEU A 263 7.51 17.28 3.04
N CYS A 264 7.59 18.30 2.19
CA CYS A 264 6.40 19.08 1.86
C CYS A 264 6.31 19.31 0.36
N ALA A 265 5.07 19.43 -0.09
CA ALA A 265 4.73 19.81 -1.44
C ALA A 265 3.62 20.85 -1.41
N GLY A 266 3.53 21.67 -2.45
CA GLY A 266 2.45 22.65 -2.60
C GLY A 266 2.96 24.05 -2.86
N TYR A 267 2.04 25.00 -2.77
CA TYR A 267 2.30 26.40 -3.09
C TYR A 267 2.18 27.23 -1.81
N LEU A 268 3.20 28.03 -1.48
CA LEU A 268 3.17 28.90 -0.29
C LEU A 268 2.07 29.96 -0.34
N SER A 269 1.57 30.28 -1.54
CA SER A 269 0.41 31.13 -1.76
C SER A 269 -0.93 30.44 -1.44
N GLY A 270 -0.92 29.14 -1.16
CA GLY A 270 -2.11 28.30 -1.06
C GLY A 270 -2.79 28.05 -2.40
N GLY A 271 -4.04 27.62 -2.35
CA GLY A 271 -4.91 27.42 -3.52
C GLY A 271 -5.00 25.97 -3.98
N ILE A 272 -3.86 25.31 -4.19
CA ILE A 272 -3.81 23.87 -4.51
C ILE A 272 -3.23 23.08 -3.34
N ASP A 273 -4.04 22.23 -2.71
CA ASP A 273 -3.63 21.41 -1.56
C ASP A 273 -4.59 20.23 -1.33
N SER A 274 -4.11 19.22 -0.59
CA SER A 274 -4.92 18.15 0.02
C SER A 274 -5.87 18.69 1.10
N CYS A 275 -6.93 17.95 1.42
CA CYS A 275 -7.89 18.34 2.45
C CYS A 275 -8.37 17.14 3.29
N GLN A 276 -9.39 17.35 4.15
CA GLN A 276 -9.91 16.30 5.02
C GLN A 276 -10.35 15.08 4.21
N GLY A 277 -9.86 13.90 4.59
CA GLY A 277 -10.12 12.64 3.88
C GLY A 277 -9.05 12.22 2.87
N ASP A 278 -8.12 13.11 2.51
CA ASP A 278 -6.96 12.76 1.67
C ASP A 278 -5.79 12.17 2.48
N SER A 279 -5.79 12.33 3.80
CA SER A 279 -4.77 11.77 4.71
C SER A 279 -4.48 10.29 4.42
N GLY A 280 -3.21 9.94 4.29
CA GLY A 280 -2.77 8.58 3.94
C GLY A 280 -2.82 8.26 2.44
N GLY A 281 -3.41 9.12 1.61
CA GLY A 281 -3.33 9.03 0.16
C GLY A 281 -1.93 9.35 -0.40
N PRO A 282 -1.72 9.11 -1.72
CA PRO A 282 -0.42 9.28 -2.35
C PRO A 282 -0.01 10.74 -2.51
N LEU A 283 1.29 10.99 -2.33
CA LEU A 283 2.04 11.93 -3.16
C LEU A 283 2.90 11.08 -4.10
N THR A 284 2.73 11.21 -5.42
CA THR A 284 3.52 10.44 -6.40
C THR A 284 4.26 11.35 -7.36
N CYS A 285 5.51 11.04 -7.65
CA CYS A 285 6.32 11.73 -8.63
C CYS A 285 6.62 10.79 -9.80
N SER A 286 6.49 11.28 -11.04
CA SER A 286 6.78 10.48 -12.22
C SER A 286 8.29 10.32 -12.42
N GLU A 287 8.77 9.09 -12.48
CA GLU A 287 10.13 8.79 -12.92
C GLU A 287 10.20 8.75 -14.45
N THR A 288 11.12 9.53 -15.01
CA THR A 288 11.34 9.59 -16.45
C THR A 288 12.05 8.34 -16.94
N GLY A 289 11.52 7.71 -17.99
CA GLY A 289 12.13 6.56 -18.62
C GLY A 289 11.38 6.11 -19.87
N PRO A 290 11.80 5.02 -20.52
CA PRO A 290 11.12 4.46 -21.69
C PRO A 290 9.67 4.06 -21.41
N ARG A 291 9.39 3.72 -20.14
CA ARG A 291 8.05 3.49 -19.58
C ARG A 291 7.96 4.32 -18.30
N PRO A 292 7.34 5.52 -18.35
CA PRO A 292 7.17 6.34 -17.16
C PRO A 292 6.41 5.57 -16.08
N ARG A 293 6.84 5.75 -14.83
CA ARG A 293 6.20 5.13 -13.66
C ARG A 293 6.00 6.16 -12.57
N GLU A 294 4.90 6.02 -11.83
CA GLU A 294 4.64 6.79 -10.64
C GLU A 294 5.28 6.12 -9.42
N VAL A 295 6.03 6.91 -8.65
CA VAL A 295 6.74 6.48 -7.45
C VAL A 295 6.29 7.35 -6.28
N LEU A 296 6.08 6.73 -5.11
CA LEU A 296 5.78 7.46 -3.85
C LEU A 296 6.95 8.33 -3.38
#